data_AF-A0A2V6GQS3-F1
#
_entry.id   AF-A0A2V6GQS3-F1
#
_cell.length_a   1.000
_cell.length_b   1.000
_cell.length_c   1.000
_cell.angle_alpha   90.00
_cell.angle_beta   90.00
_cell.angle_gamma   90.00
#
_symmetry.space_group_name_H-M   'P 1'
#
loop_
_entity.id
_entity.type
_entity.pdbx_description
1 polymer ?
#
loop_
_entity_poly.entity_id
_entity_poly.type
_entity_poly.pdbx_seq_one_letter_code
_entity_poly.pdbx_strand_id
1 'polypeptide(L)' 'MFLIKELMRGRTTLIATHRLATVHNVDQIIVLEHGHIVEQGRGSELVARGGVYAKLYASGHYPS' A
#
# COMPACT_ATOMS: atom_id res chain seq x y z
N MET A 1 -9.84 -4.63 -6.80
CA MET A 1 -8.56 -5.26 -7.21
C MET A 1 -8.38 -5.31 -8.73
N PHE A 2 -9.31 -5.89 -9.50
CA PHE A 2 -9.11 -6.16 -10.94
C PHE A 2 -9.04 -4.91 -11.84
N LEU A 3 -9.84 -3.88 -11.55
CA LEU A 3 -9.98 -2.71 -12.41
C LEU A 3 -8.68 -1.90 -12.58
N ILE A 4 -7.96 -1.65 -11.48
CA ILE A 4 -6.69 -0.92 -11.53
C ILE A 4 -5.54 -1.75 -12.12
N LYS A 5 -5.53 -3.08 -11.93
CA LYS A 5 -4.45 -3.93 -12.47
C LYS A 5 -4.35 -3.84 -13.99
N GLU A 6 -5.49 -3.89 -14.69
CA GLU A 6 -5.50 -3.74 -16.15
C GLU A 6 -5.08 -2.33 -16.59
N LEU A 7 -5.45 -1.30 -15.82
CA LEU A 7 -5.01 0.08 -16.06
C LEU A 7 -3.51 0.29 -15.80
N MET A 8 -2.87 -0.54 -14.99
CA MET A 8 -1.43 -0.43 -14.69
C MET A 8 -0.56 -1.18 -15.70
N ARG A 9 -1.12 -2.10 -16.49
CA ARG A 9 -0.34 -2.97 -17.36
C ARG A 9 0.44 -2.17 -18.42
N GLY A 10 1.76 -2.37 -18.44
CA GLY A 10 2.67 -1.73 -19.39
C GLY A 10 2.90 -0.23 -19.15
N ARG A 11 2.52 0.30 -17.99
CA ARG A 11 2.67 1.72 -17.63
C ARG A 11 3.26 1.88 -16.23
N THR A 12 4.09 2.90 -16.05
CA THR A 12 4.45 3.37 -14.71
C THR A 12 3.22 4.07 -14.12
N THR A 13 2.72 3.57 -12.99
CA THR A 13 1.49 4.10 -12.37
C THR A 13 1.76 4.53 -10.93
N LEU A 14 1.43 5.78 -10.62
CA LEU A 14 1.45 6.31 -9.26
C LEU A 14 0.02 6.42 -8.73
N ILE A 15 -0.24 5.83 -7.56
CA ILE A 15 -1.56 5.84 -6.91
C ILE A 15 -1.43 6.45 -5.52
N ALA A 16 -2.12 7.56 -5.28
CA ALA A 16 -2.28 8.15 -3.95
C ALA A 16 -3.70 7.87 -3.46
N THR A 17 -3.85 7.10 -2.39
CA THR A 17 -5.17 6.75 -1.84
C THR A 17 -5.12 6.46 -0.35
N HIS A 18 -6.25 6.70 0.33
CA HIS A 18 -6.48 6.27 1.71
C HIS A 18 -7.07 4.85 1.81
N ARG A 19 -7.43 4.23 0.67
CA ARG A 19 -8.06 2.89 0.63
C ARG A 19 -7.03 1.78 0.44
N LEU A 20 -6.57 1.21 1.54
CA LEU A 20 -5.55 0.16 1.58
C LEU A 20 -5.94 -1.13 0.84
N ALA A 21 -7.22 -1.49 0.77
CA ALA A 21 -7.73 -2.67 0.04
C ALA A 21 -7.22 -2.77 -1.42
N THR A 22 -7.02 -1.61 -2.04
CA THR A 22 -6.73 -1.50 -3.48
C THR A 22 -5.24 -1.53 -3.77
N VAL A 23 -4.40 -1.19 -2.80
CA VAL A 23 -2.96 -0.96 -3.00
C VAL A 23 -2.07 -2.01 -2.34
N HIS A 24 -2.61 -2.96 -1.57
CA HIS A 24 -1.79 -3.96 -0.89
C HIS A 24 -0.96 -4.85 -1.85
N ASN A 25 -1.50 -5.15 -3.03
CA ASN A 25 -0.91 -6.06 -4.02
C ASN A 25 -0.13 -5.34 -5.14
N VAL A 26 0.34 -4.12 -4.90
CA VAL A 26 1.20 -3.39 -5.87
C VAL A 26 2.66 -3.72 -5.63
N ASP A 27 3.50 -3.39 -6.62
CA ASP A 27 4.93 -3.72 -6.60
C ASP A 27 5.70 -3.00 -5.48
N GLN A 28 5.28 -1.77 -5.15
CA GLN A 28 5.89 -0.94 -4.12
C GLN A 28 4.88 0.01 -3.48
N ILE A 29 4.89 0.08 -2.15
CA ILE A 29 4.12 1.02 -1.35
C ILE A 29 5.09 1.98 -0.66
N ILE A 30 4.71 3.26 -0.64
CA ILE A 30 5.43 4.32 0.08
C ILE A 30 4.45 4.92 1.09
N VAL A 31 4.83 4.93 2.36
CA VAL A 31 4.07 5.56 3.43
C VAL A 31 4.65 6.95 3.69
N LEU A 32 3.80 7.96 3.56
CA LEU A 32 4.13 9.35 3.85
C LEU A 32 3.49 9.77 5.16
N GLU A 33 4.28 10.40 6.02
CA GLU A 33 3.82 10.98 7.28
C GLU A 33 4.55 12.33 7.47
N HIS A 34 3.78 13.40 7.71
CA HIS A 34 4.28 14.77 7.87
C HIS A 34 5.24 15.23 6.75
N GLY A 35 5.00 14.81 5.50
CA GLY A 35 5.84 15.18 4.35
C GLY A 35 7.12 14.36 4.19
N HIS A 36 7.34 13.36 5.05
CA HIS A 36 8.49 12.47 5.00
C HIS A 36 8.08 11.04 4.62
N ILE A 37 8.94 10.34 3.88
CA ILE A 37 8.80 8.91 3.65
C ILE A 37 9.23 8.20 4.93
N VAL A 38 8.28 7.55 5.60
CA VAL A 38 8.54 6.81 6.85
C VAL A 38 8.69 5.32 6.63
N GLU A 39 8.06 4.77 5.57
CA GLU A 39 8.21 3.36 5.19
C GLU A 39 8.14 3.18 3.68
N GLN A 40 8.87 2.19 3.18
CA GLN A 40 8.85 1.76 1.78
C GLN A 40 9.05 0.24 1.69
N GLY A 41 8.29 -0.43 0.83
CA GLY A 41 8.38 -1.87 0.60
C GLY A 41 7.11 -2.45 -0.03
N ARG A 42 7.04 -3.78 -0.09
CA ARG A 42 5.80 -4.48 -0.50
C ARG A 42 4.79 -4.51 0.63
N GLY A 43 3.49 -4.61 0.30
CA GLY A 43 2.42 -4.64 1.31
C GLY A 43 2.62 -5.71 2.39
N SER A 44 2.98 -6.94 1.99
CA SER A 44 3.26 -8.04 2.93
C SER A 44 4.47 -7.78 3.84
N GLU A 45 5.54 -7.20 3.30
CA GLU A 45 6.75 -6.84 4.06
C GLU A 45 6.45 -5.74 5.08
N LEU A 46 5.68 -4.72 4.69
CA LEU A 46 5.31 -3.62 5.56
C LEU A 46 4.34 -4.06 6.68
N VAL A 47 3.45 -5.01 6.41
CA VAL A 47 2.62 -5.65 7.45
C VAL A 47 3.50 -6.42 8.43
N ALA A 48 4.44 -7.23 7.93
CA ALA A 48 5.34 -8.01 8.76
C ALA A 48 6.26 -7.15 9.66
N ARG A 49 6.61 -5.94 9.21
CA ARG A 49 7.40 -4.97 10.00
C ARG A 49 6.63 -4.36 11.18
N GLY A 50 5.30 -4.45 11.21
CA GLY A 50 4.49 -3.91 12.31
C GLY A 50 4.49 -2.37 12.41
N GLY A 51 4.85 -1.67 11.33
CA GLY A 51 4.99 -0.21 11.28
C GLY A 51 3.66 0.56 11.19
N VAL A 52 3.74 1.80 10.73
CA VAL A 52 2.59 2.68 10.44
C VAL A 52 1.66 2.00 9.42
N TYR A 53 2.21 1.39 8.37
CA TYR A 53 1.41 0.67 7.38
C TYR A 53 0.59 -0.46 8.01
N ALA A 54 1.21 -1.28 8.88
CA ALA A 54 0.55 -2.39 9.54
C ALA A 54 -0.60 -1.93 10.44
N LYS A 55 -0.41 -0.83 11.19
CA LYS A 55 -1.46 -0.22 12.03
C LYS A 55 -2.64 0.26 11.20
N LEU A 56 -2.37 0.95 10.08
CA LEU A 56 -3.41 1.40 9.15
C LEU A 56 -4.15 0.20 8.54
N TYR A 57 -3.42 -0.84 8.15
CA TYR A 57 -3.98 -2.06 7.57
C TYR A 57 -4.91 -2.78 8.55
N ALA A 58 -4.48 -2.95 9.80
CA ALA A 58 -5.28 -3.55 10.86
C ALA A 58 -6.55 -2.73 11.20
N SER A 59 -6.46 -1.39 11.20
CA SER A 59 -7.63 -0.52 11.44
C SER A 59 -8.73 -0.67 10.37
N GLY A 60 -8.34 -1.05 9.15
CA GLY A 60 -9.26 -1.29 8.03
C GLY A 60 -10.01 -2.63 8.10
N HIS A 61 -9.80 -3.44 9.15
CA HIS A 61 -10.33 -4.81 9.28
C HIS A 61 -9.93 -5.72 8.10
N TYR A 62 -8.76 -5.48 7.51
CA TYR A 62 -8.24 -6.34 6.45
C TYR A 62 -7.60 -7.60 7.06
N PRO A 63 -7.85 -8.80 6.51
CA PRO A 63 -7.23 -10.02 7.00
C PRO A 63 -5.72 -9.94 6.80
N SER A 64 -4.98 -10.21 7.88
CA SER A 64 -3.53 -10.38 7.92
C SER A 64 -3.06 -11.59 7.13
#